data_AF-A0A961P2E0-F1
#
_entry.id   AF-A0A961P2E0-F1
#
_cell.length_a   1.000
_cell.length_b   1.000
_cell.length_c   1.000
_cell.angle_alpha   90.00
_cell.angle_beta   90.00
_cell.angle_gamma   90.00
#
_symmetry.space_group_name_H-M   'P 1'
#
loop_
_entity.id
_entity.type
_entity.pdbx_description
1 polymer ?
#
loop_
_entity_poly.entity_id
_entity_poly.type
_entity_poly.pdbx_seq_one_letter_code
_entity_poly.pdbx_strand_id
1 'polypeptide(L)' 'MRLSRYFLPVLKETPSEAQIASHRLMLRAGMIKQQQAGIYSWLPMGFKVLRRLETIVHEEQVRAGHIPMLMPTL' A
#
# COMPACT_ATOMS: atom_id res chain seq x y z
N MET A 1 12.04 -13.52 -2.95
CA MET A 1 13.07 -12.48 -2.68
C MET A 1 13.79 -12.80 -1.38
N ARG A 2 15.10 -12.57 -1.31
CA ARG A 2 15.85 -12.62 -0.04
C ARG A 2 15.70 -11.28 0.68
N LEU A 3 15.49 -11.30 2.00
CA LEU A 3 15.30 -10.07 2.79
C LEU A 3 16.50 -9.13 2.69
N SER A 4 17.73 -9.66 2.58
CA SER A 4 18.96 -8.87 2.40
C SER A 4 18.99 -8.03 1.12
N ARG A 5 18.12 -8.31 0.14
CA ARG A 5 17.96 -7.54 -1.11
C ARG A 5 16.59 -6.87 -1.20
N TYR A 6 15.83 -6.82 -0.10
CA TYR A 6 14.49 -6.24 -0.06
C TYR A 6 14.48 -5.02 0.84
N PHE A 7 13.91 -3.92 0.35
CA PHE A 7 13.73 -2.73 1.16
C PHE A 7 12.50 -2.91 2.07
N LEU A 8 12.75 -3.18 3.35
CA LEU A 8 11.73 -3.39 4.38
C LEU A 8 12.14 -2.74 5.71
N PRO A 9 11.90 -1.43 5.87
CA PRO A 9 12.31 -0.68 7.07
C PRO A 9 11.28 -0.84 8.20
N VAL A 10 11.37 -1.94 8.95
CA VAL A 10 10.48 -2.15 10.11
C VAL A 10 10.81 -1.20 11.26
N LEU A 11 9.78 -0.73 11.98
CA LEU A 11 9.94 0.17 13.13
C LEU A 11 9.71 -0.57 14.45
N LYS A 12 10.66 -0.40 15.37
CA LYS A 12 10.59 -0.96 16.73
C LYS A 12 9.48 -0.30 17.54
N GLU A 13 9.40 1.03 17.45
CA GLU A 13 8.45 1.83 18.21
C GLU A 13 7.22 2.17 17.37
N THR A 14 6.13 2.51 18.06
CA THR A 14 4.95 2.99 17.38
C THR A 14 5.11 4.50 17.15
N PRO A 15 4.99 4.99 15.91
CA PRO A 15 4.97 6.42 15.64
C PRO A 15 3.81 7.09 16.37
N SER A 16 4.07 8.21 17.04
CA SER A 16 3.07 8.93 17.85
C SER A 16 1.99 9.60 16.99
N GLU A 17 2.28 9.87 15.72
CA GLU A 17 1.31 10.42 14.77
C GLU A 17 0.18 9.44 14.40
N ALA A 18 0.34 8.14 14.65
CA ALA A 18 -0.61 7.12 14.23
C ALA A 18 -1.59 6.72 15.35
N GLN A 19 -2.82 7.23 15.27
CA GLN A 19 -3.86 7.00 16.29
C GLN A 19 -4.56 5.64 16.14
N ILE A 20 -4.81 5.18 14.91
CA ILE A 20 -5.55 3.93 14.64
C ILE A 20 -4.61 2.74 14.41
N ALA A 21 -5.07 1.55 14.78
CA ALA A 21 -4.27 0.32 14.73
C ALA A 21 -3.73 0.00 13.33
N SER A 22 -4.55 0.15 12.27
CA SER A 22 -4.15 -0.11 10.89
C SER A 22 -2.98 0.80 10.46
N HIS A 23 -3.10 2.11 10.69
CA HIS A 23 -2.06 3.08 10.36
C HIS A 23 -0.74 2.76 11.10
N ARG A 24 -0.82 2.48 12.41
CA ARG A 24 0.33 2.08 13.23
C ARG A 24 1.03 0.84 12.67
N LEU A 25 0.26 -0.19 12.31
CA LEU A 25 0.81 -1.44 11.79
C LEU A 25 1.44 -1.26 10.40
N MET A 26 0.81 -0.49 9.52
CA MET A 26 1.34 -0.24 8.18
C MET A 26 2.66 0.55 8.22
N LEU A 27 2.80 1.51 9.13
CA LEU A 27 4.08 2.21 9.35
C LEU A 27 5.13 1.24 9.92
N ARG A 28 4.79 0.50 10.98
CA ARG A 28 5.74 -0.40 11.65
C ARG A 28 6.21 -1.56 10.80
N ALA A 29 5.35 -2.09 9.93
CA ALA A 29 5.68 -3.16 9.01
C ALA A 29 6.47 -2.67 7.78
N GLY A 30 6.75 -1.36 7.66
CA GLY A 30 7.44 -0.80 6.51
C GLY A 30 6.60 -0.92 5.23
N MET A 31 5.28 -0.73 5.32
CA MET A 31 4.36 -0.78 4.17
C MET A 31 4.12 0.59 3.55
N ILE A 32 4.13 1.66 4.35
CA ILE A 32 3.90 3.03 3.89
C ILE A 32 4.85 4.01 4.58
N LYS A 33 5.06 5.17 3.96
CA LYS A 33 5.77 6.31 4.54
C LYS A 33 5.02 7.60 4.21
N GLN A 34 4.74 8.43 5.21
CA GLN A 34 4.09 9.72 4.99
C GLN A 34 5.07 10.72 4.34
N GLN A 35 4.60 11.41 3.29
CA GLN A 35 5.35 12.49 2.61
C GLN A 35 4.80 13.87 3.02
N GLN A 36 3.48 14.00 3.04
CA GLN A 36 2.73 15.19 3.50
C GLN A 36 1.43 14.76 4.17
N ALA A 37 0.66 15.69 4.74
CA ALA A 37 -0.65 15.39 5.32
C ALA A 37 -1.56 14.69 4.28
N GLY A 38 -1.96 13.45 4.56
CA GLY A 38 -2.80 12.64 3.66
C GLY A 38 -2.08 12.04 2.45
N ILE A 39 -0.79 12.32 2.23
CA ILE A 39 -0.03 11.85 1.08
C ILE A 39 1.04 10.85 1.54
N TYR A 40 0.98 9.63 0.99
CA TYR A 40 1.84 8.52 1.39
C TYR A 40 2.57 7.90 0.19
N SER A 41 3.80 7.48 0.42
CA SER A 41 4.51 6.56 -0.45
C SER A 41 4.19 5.11 -0.07
N TRP A 42 3.84 4.30 -1.05
CA TRP A 42 3.76 2.85 -0.89
C TRP A 42 5.16 2.24 -0.94
N LEU A 43 5.58 1.62 0.15
CA LEU A 43 6.84 0.88 0.21
C LEU A 43 6.66 -0.51 -0.42
N PRO A 44 7.74 -1.24 -0.77
CA PRO A 44 7.63 -2.46 -1.58
C PRO A 44 6.66 -3.52 -1.04
N MET A 45 6.55 -3.66 0.29
CA MET A 45 5.60 -4.59 0.90
C MET A 45 4.16 -4.11 0.75
N GLY A 46 3.90 -2.84 1.03
CA GLY A 46 2.57 -2.24 0.87
C GLY A 46 2.12 -2.24 -0.58
N PHE A 47 3.02 -1.89 -1.50
CA PHE A 47 2.75 -1.88 -2.94
C PHE A 47 2.39 -3.27 -3.47
N LYS A 48 3.09 -4.32 -3.00
CA LYS A 48 2.75 -5.71 -3.37
C LYS A 48 1.32 -6.07 -2.96
N VAL A 49 0.88 -5.66 -1.77
CA VAL A 49 -0.49 -5.90 -1.31
C VAL A 49 -1.49 -5.08 -2.13
N LEU A 50 -1.19 -3.80 -2.40
CA LEU A 50 -2.02 -2.93 -3.23
C LEU A 50 -2.27 -3.55 -4.61
N ARG A 51 -1.22 -4.04 -5.28
CA ARG A 51 -1.33 -4.71 -6.59
C ARG A 51 -2.21 -5.95 -6.53
N ARG A 52 -2.15 -6.73 -5.44
CA ARG A 52 -3.01 -7.91 -5.27
C ARG A 52 -4.48 -7.52 -5.13
N LEU A 53 -4.76 -6.45 -4.38
CA LEU A 53 -6.12 -5.92 -4.24
C LEU A 53 -6.64 -5.41 -5.59
N GLU A 54 -5.83 -4.64 -6.31
CA GLU A 54 -6.15 -4.15 -7.65
C GLU A 54 -6.49 -5.29 -8.62
N THR A 55 -5.69 -6.37 -8.62
CA THR A 55 -5.95 -7.57 -9.44
C THR A 55 -7.30 -8.19 -9.13
N ILE A 56 -7.63 -8.40 -7.85
CA ILE A 56 -8.92 -9.00 -7.46
C ILE A 56 -10.08 -8.11 -7.91
N VAL A 57 -9.99 -6.80 -7.65
CA VAL A 57 -11.04 -5.87 -8.08
C VAL A 57 -11.20 -5.90 -9.60
N HIS A 58 -10.10 -5.91 -10.35
CA HIS A 58 -10.13 -5.98 -11.81
C HIS A 58 -10.79 -7.26 -12.32
N GLU A 59 -10.39 -8.42 -11.78
CA GLU A 59 -10.94 -9.73 -12.16
C GLU A 59 -12.45 -9.81 -11.91
N GLU A 60 -12.91 -9.33 -10.74
CA GLU A 60 -14.34 -9.33 -10.41
C GLU A 60 -15.14 -8.37 -11.31
N GLN A 61 -14.58 -7.20 -11.63
CA GLN A 61 -15.23 -6.24 -12.53
C GLN A 61 -15.33 -6.78 -13.96
N VAL A 62 -14.27 -7.40 -14.48
CA VAL A 62 -14.29 -8.06 -15.80
C VAL A 62 -15.32 -9.18 -15.82
N ARG A 63 -15.42 -9.99 -14.76
CA ARG A 63 -16.47 -11.02 -14.63
C ARG A 63 -17.88 -10.45 -14.64
N ALA A 64 -18.08 -9.23 -14.14
CA ALA A 64 -19.36 -8.51 -14.19
C ALA A 64 -19.64 -7.84 -15.55
N GLY A 65 -18.71 -7.92 -16.51
CA GLY A 65 -18.86 -7.33 -17.85
C GLY A 65 -18.35 -5.89 -17.98
N HIS A 66 -17.63 -5.37 -16.99
CA HIS A 66 -17.03 -4.03 -17.04
C HIS A 66 -15.85 -3.98 -18.02
N ILE A 67 -15.74 -2.89 -18.80
CA ILE A 67 -14.61 -2.62 -19.69
C ILE A 67 -13.69 -1.58 -19.01
N PRO A 68 -12.44 -1.95 -18.67
CA PRO A 68 -11.52 -1.07 -17.97
C PRO A 68 -11.07 0.11 -18.84
N MET A 69 -11.00 1.30 -18.26
CA MET A 69 -10.40 2.49 -18.86
C MET A 69 -9.65 3.30 -17.80
N LEU A 70 -8.71 4.14 -18.24
CA LEU A 70 -7.98 5.07 -17.39
C LEU A 70 -8.19 6.49 -17.93
N MET A 71 -8.81 7.35 -17.12
CA MET A 71 -8.97 8.77 -17.42
C MET A 71 -7.73 9.56 -16.95
N PRO A 72 -7.42 10.72 -17.57
CA PRO A 72 -6.36 11.59 -17.08
C PRO A 72 -6.67 12.12 -15.68
N THR A 73 -5.62 12.41 -14.91
CA THR A 73 -5.74 12.96 -13.55
C THR A 73 -5.89 14.48 -13.52
N LEU A 74 -5.73 15.15 -14.67
CA LEU A 74 -5.80 16.60 -14.84
C LEU A 74 -6.91 16.95 -15.82
#